data_AF-A0A926F476-F1
#
_entry.id   AF-A0A926F476-F1
#
_cell.length_a   1.000
_cell.length_b   1.000
_cell.length_c   1.000
_cell.angle_alpha   90.00
_cell.angle_beta   90.00
_cell.angle_gamma   90.00
#
_symmetry.space_group_name_H-M   'P 1'
#
loop_
_entity.id
_entity.type
_entity.pdbx_description
1 polymer ?
#
loop_
_entity_poly.entity_id
_entity_poly.type
_entity_poly.pdbx_seq_one_letter_code
_entity_poly.pdbx_strand_id
1 'polypeptide(L)'
;MKNLFILTTVFTVFLLQSCREDEIRQSPKVVFTIDYSFSSGCMTRNTVNDEIYNKFFEDHIKTREITPKHYYITFTNEETKQMTKVSGIWNDKSLIRLTEGNYIVDGESVNKSQLHYVMDSLVLSFNDNIEINKSTENINIKAGYNCSLIFFNAKDIKKVRYYAQNIYTTIDDYLQSIDGYFYGFVTKLPSYETSYIEITRKNDKVILIHTAGLGLENGKYYFFNDMTGGFDLEPMTPGN
;
A
#
# COMPACT_ATOMS: atom_id res chain seq x y z
N MET A 1 48.49 -58.92 56.26
CA MET A 1 48.19 -57.48 56.37
C MET A 1 47.31 -57.08 55.20
N LYS A 2 46.12 -56.51 55.52
CA LYS A 2 45.27 -55.61 54.70
C LYS A 2 44.71 -56.18 53.37
N ASN A 3 43.44 -56.10 52.99
CA ASN A 3 42.25 -55.32 53.39
C ASN A 3 41.01 -56.06 52.79
N LEU A 4 39.93 -56.29 53.55
CA LEU A 4 38.66 -55.52 53.56
C LEU A 4 37.88 -55.55 52.23
N PHE A 5 36.70 -56.20 52.23
CA PHE A 5 35.52 -55.74 51.47
C PHE A 5 34.23 -56.19 52.18
N ILE A 6 33.48 -55.20 52.67
CA ILE A 6 32.12 -55.31 53.22
C ILE A 6 31.16 -55.00 52.08
N LEU A 7 30.17 -55.85 51.85
CA LEU A 7 29.10 -55.66 50.88
C LEU A 7 27.87 -55.12 51.63
N THR A 8 27.58 -53.83 51.48
CA THR A 8 26.33 -53.20 51.95
C THR A 8 25.57 -52.64 50.75
N THR A 9 24.47 -53.29 50.42
CA THR A 9 23.52 -52.90 49.38
C THR A 9 22.71 -51.70 49.86
N VAL A 10 22.88 -50.53 49.21
CA VAL A 10 22.08 -49.33 49.47
C VAL A 10 20.98 -49.22 48.43
N PHE A 11 19.74 -49.32 48.90
CA PHE A 11 18.50 -49.04 48.18
C PHE A 11 18.47 -47.57 47.78
N THR A 12 18.55 -47.27 46.48
CA THR A 12 18.36 -45.90 45.95
C THR A 12 16.90 -45.75 45.55
N VAL A 13 16.15 -45.01 46.37
CA VAL A 13 14.82 -44.49 46.02
C VAL A 13 15.02 -43.42 44.94
N PHE A 14 14.68 -43.76 43.71
CA PHE A 14 14.56 -42.78 42.63
C PHE A 14 13.38 -41.85 42.96
N LEU A 15 13.71 -40.63 43.41
CA LEU A 15 12.82 -39.49 43.36
C LEU A 15 12.52 -39.19 41.89
N LEU A 16 11.37 -39.63 41.41
CA LEU A 16 10.75 -39.11 40.19
C LEU A 16 10.38 -37.65 40.46
N GLN A 17 11.32 -36.74 40.23
CA GLN A 17 10.98 -35.37 39.89
C GLN A 17 10.21 -35.42 38.57
N SER A 18 8.89 -35.37 38.69
CA SER A 18 7.99 -34.96 37.62
C SER A 18 8.45 -33.57 37.17
N CYS A 19 9.32 -33.52 36.15
CA CYS A 19 9.34 -32.38 35.24
C CYS A 19 7.92 -32.28 34.68
N ARG A 20 7.12 -31.37 35.23
CA ARG A 20 6.02 -30.80 34.46
C ARG A 20 6.69 -30.12 33.29
N GLU A 21 6.70 -30.79 32.14
CA GLU A 21 6.66 -30.06 30.88
C GLU A 21 5.38 -29.23 30.96
N ASP A 22 5.54 -27.93 31.16
CA ASP A 22 4.49 -27.01 30.78
C ASP A 22 4.27 -27.25 29.29
N GLU A 23 3.24 -28.02 28.94
CA GLU A 23 2.73 -28.08 27.59
C GLU A 23 2.49 -26.63 27.16
N ILE A 24 3.38 -26.11 26.32
CA ILE A 24 3.15 -24.85 25.64
C ILE A 24 1.89 -25.09 24.82
N ARG A 25 0.73 -24.70 25.38
CA ARG A 25 -0.54 -24.70 24.66
C ARG A 25 -0.34 -23.80 23.46
N GLN A 26 -0.05 -24.42 22.32
CA GLN A 26 0.07 -23.70 21.07
C GLN A 26 -1.31 -23.14 20.78
N SER A 27 -1.44 -21.80 20.85
CA SER A 27 -2.71 -21.13 20.57
C SER A 27 -3.27 -21.65 19.24
N PRO A 28 -4.57 -22.00 19.20
CA PRO A 28 -5.15 -22.60 18.01
C PRO A 28 -4.97 -21.65 16.82
N LYS A 29 -4.72 -22.23 15.65
CA LYS A 29 -4.59 -21.47 14.41
C LYS A 29 -5.97 -21.18 13.84
N VAL A 30 -6.26 -19.91 13.61
CA VAL A 30 -7.45 -19.39 12.94
C VAL A 30 -7.18 -19.29 11.44
N VAL A 31 -8.17 -19.65 10.63
CA VAL A 31 -8.12 -19.56 9.17
C VAL A 31 -9.12 -18.51 8.70
N PHE A 32 -8.66 -17.52 7.96
CA PHE A 32 -9.47 -16.39 7.52
C PHE A 32 -9.07 -15.91 6.13
N THR A 33 -9.92 -15.07 5.54
CA THR A 33 -9.63 -14.32 4.30
C THR A 33 -9.32 -12.86 4.63
N ILE A 34 -8.63 -12.17 3.72
CA ILE A 34 -8.37 -10.74 3.86
C ILE A 34 -8.95 -9.95 2.70
N ASP A 35 -9.39 -8.74 3.01
CA ASP A 35 -9.76 -7.70 2.06
C ASP A 35 -9.29 -6.35 2.61
N TYR A 36 -9.51 -5.27 1.88
CA TYR A 36 -9.22 -3.91 2.32
C TYR A 36 -10.41 -2.97 2.16
N SER A 37 -10.37 -1.86 2.89
CA SER A 37 -11.32 -0.76 2.74
C SER A 37 -10.54 0.54 2.75
N PHE A 38 -10.99 1.50 1.96
CA PHE A 38 -10.43 2.84 2.01
C PHE A 38 -10.78 3.47 3.36
N SER A 39 -9.80 4.09 4.01
CA SER A 39 -10.08 4.98 5.14
C SER A 39 -11.00 6.13 4.69
N SER A 40 -11.86 6.60 5.59
CA SER A 40 -12.72 7.76 5.32
C SER A 40 -11.86 8.99 5.05
N GLY A 41 -12.00 9.60 3.88
CA GLY A 41 -11.11 10.65 3.39
C GLY A 41 -10.51 10.22 2.06
N CYS A 42 -11.29 10.34 0.99
CA CYS A 42 -10.82 10.17 -0.39
C CYS A 42 -9.61 11.10 -0.64
N MET A 43 -8.86 10.93 -1.73
CA MET A 43 -7.75 11.84 -2.02
C MET A 43 -8.27 13.28 -1.96
N THR A 44 -7.77 14.05 -0.98
CA THR A 44 -8.39 15.33 -0.62
C THR A 44 -7.77 16.45 -1.44
N ARG A 45 -8.61 17.34 -1.98
CA ARG A 45 -8.20 18.69 -2.39
C ARG A 45 -8.54 19.65 -1.26
N ASN A 46 -7.79 20.74 -1.15
CA ASN A 46 -8.00 21.76 -0.13
C ASN A 46 -9.24 22.66 -0.39
N THR A 47 -10.12 22.27 -1.31
CA THR A 47 -11.34 23.01 -1.67
C THR A 47 -12.56 22.14 -1.44
N VAL A 48 -13.53 22.69 -0.72
CA VAL A 48 -14.84 22.10 -0.48
C VAL A 48 -15.55 21.88 -1.83
N ASN A 49 -16.05 20.65 -2.07
CA ASN A 49 -16.85 20.23 -3.24
C ASN A 49 -16.15 20.18 -4.60
N ASP A 50 -15.22 19.24 -4.80
CA ASP A 50 -14.74 18.89 -6.13
C ASP A 50 -15.58 17.75 -6.75
N GLU A 51 -16.62 18.13 -7.49
CA GLU A 51 -17.50 17.20 -8.21
C GLU A 51 -16.73 16.31 -9.21
N ILE A 52 -15.63 16.82 -9.78
CA ILE A 52 -14.83 16.08 -10.77
C ILE A 52 -14.15 14.89 -10.12
N TYR A 53 -13.42 15.12 -9.03
CA TYR A 53 -12.76 14.02 -8.32
C TYR A 53 -13.76 13.08 -7.66
N ASN A 54 -14.84 13.60 -7.06
CA ASN A 54 -15.85 12.75 -6.43
C ASN A 54 -16.46 11.77 -7.43
N LYS A 55 -16.78 12.22 -8.64
CA LYS A 55 -17.26 11.36 -9.72
C LYS A 55 -16.20 10.32 -10.10
N PHE A 56 -14.96 10.75 -10.33
CA PHE A 56 -13.86 9.83 -10.67
C PHE A 56 -13.64 8.75 -9.60
N PHE A 57 -13.69 9.13 -8.32
CA PHE A 57 -13.56 8.22 -7.19
C PHE A 57 -14.70 7.20 -7.17
N GLU A 58 -15.94 7.66 -7.24
CA GLU A 58 -17.13 6.79 -7.21
C GLU A 58 -17.18 5.83 -8.39
N ASP A 59 -16.81 6.29 -9.59
CA ASP A 59 -16.89 5.50 -10.82
C ASP A 59 -15.75 4.48 -10.95
N HIS A 60 -14.51 4.83 -10.55
CA HIS A 60 -13.32 4.01 -10.88
C HIS A 60 -12.52 3.49 -9.67
N ILE A 61 -12.40 4.28 -8.60
CA ILE A 61 -11.60 3.88 -7.42
C ILE A 61 -12.44 2.98 -6.51
N LYS A 62 -13.65 3.42 -6.18
CA LYS A 62 -14.56 2.70 -5.29
C LYS A 62 -15.03 1.37 -5.88
N THR A 63 -15.22 1.33 -7.20
CA THR A 63 -15.52 0.10 -7.97
C THR A 63 -14.31 -0.83 -8.11
N ARG A 64 -13.13 -0.41 -7.65
CA ARG A 64 -11.85 -1.10 -7.72
C ARG A 64 -11.30 -1.33 -9.13
N GLU A 65 -11.83 -0.65 -10.15
CA GLU A 65 -11.38 -0.75 -11.54
C GLU A 65 -9.88 -0.44 -11.70
N ILE A 66 -9.44 0.66 -11.09
CA ILE A 66 -8.05 1.17 -11.18
C ILE A 66 -7.27 0.98 -9.88
N THR A 67 -7.57 -0.08 -9.12
CA THR A 67 -6.87 -0.42 -7.88
C THR A 67 -5.78 -1.49 -8.10
N PRO A 68 -4.77 -1.56 -7.22
CA PRO A 68 -3.75 -2.59 -7.33
C PRO A 68 -4.34 -3.98 -7.04
N LYS A 69 -3.86 -4.98 -7.78
CA LYS A 69 -4.37 -6.36 -7.69
C LYS A 69 -3.59 -7.22 -6.71
N HIS A 70 -2.32 -6.90 -6.47
CA HIS A 70 -1.42 -7.69 -5.64
C HIS A 70 -1.15 -7.01 -4.31
N TYR A 71 -0.97 -7.79 -3.26
CA TYR A 71 -0.61 -7.29 -1.93
C TYR A 71 0.61 -7.99 -1.36
N TYR A 72 1.30 -7.29 -0.46
CA TYR A 72 2.42 -7.76 0.33
C TYR A 72 2.24 -7.24 1.75
N ILE A 73 1.88 -8.13 2.67
CA ILE A 73 1.47 -7.78 4.04
C ILE A 73 2.30 -8.57 5.04
N THR A 74 2.69 -7.92 6.12
CA THR A 74 3.35 -8.51 7.28
C THR A 74 2.44 -8.38 8.49
N PHE A 75 2.13 -9.52 9.11
CA PHE A 75 1.44 -9.58 10.39
C PHE A 75 2.48 -9.79 11.49
N THR A 76 2.57 -8.86 12.43
CA THR A 76 3.44 -8.95 13.60
C THR A 76 2.60 -9.16 14.84
N ASN A 77 2.64 -10.35 15.43
CA ASN A 77 1.91 -10.65 16.66
C ASN A 77 2.48 -9.79 17.81
N GLU A 78 1.63 -9.04 18.50
CA GLU A 78 2.09 -8.07 19.50
C GLU A 78 2.71 -8.71 20.74
N GLU A 79 2.26 -9.90 21.12
CA GLU A 79 2.74 -10.62 22.31
C GLU A 79 4.05 -11.36 22.03
N THR A 80 4.04 -12.22 21.01
CA THR A 80 5.15 -13.11 20.66
C THR A 80 6.22 -12.46 19.79
N LYS A 81 5.90 -11.30 19.19
CA LYS A 81 6.71 -10.61 18.17
C LYS A 81 6.97 -11.44 16.91
N GLN A 82 6.25 -12.56 16.73
CA GLN A 82 6.37 -13.38 15.53
C GLN A 82 5.84 -12.63 14.31
N MET A 83 6.66 -12.56 13.27
CA MET A 83 6.30 -11.95 11.99
C MET A 83 5.89 -13.03 10.98
N THR A 84 4.77 -12.82 10.30
CA THR A 84 4.32 -13.65 9.17
C THR A 84 4.11 -12.77 7.95
N LYS A 85 4.83 -13.07 6.86
CA LYS A 85 4.71 -12.35 5.58
C LYS A 85 3.78 -13.12 4.65
N VAL A 86 2.83 -12.41 4.05
CA VAL A 86 1.84 -12.96 3.12
C VAL A 86 1.80 -12.09 1.88
N SER A 87 1.83 -12.71 0.72
CA SER A 87 1.56 -12.05 -0.55
C SER A 87 0.48 -12.79 -1.31
N GLY A 88 -0.25 -12.08 -2.16
CA GLY A 88 -1.35 -12.66 -2.92
C GLY A 88 -2.02 -11.67 -3.85
N ILE A 89 -3.18 -12.08 -4.36
CA ILE A 89 -4.03 -11.31 -5.26
C ILE A 89 -5.38 -11.11 -4.57
N TRP A 90 -5.88 -9.87 -4.52
CA TRP A 90 -7.10 -9.55 -3.77
C TRP A 90 -8.32 -10.35 -4.21
N ASN A 91 -8.46 -10.62 -5.51
CA ASN A 91 -9.63 -11.31 -6.06
C ASN A 91 -9.57 -12.84 -5.93
N ASP A 92 -8.44 -13.42 -5.50
CA ASP A 92 -8.27 -14.87 -5.37
C ASP A 92 -8.75 -15.41 -4.01
N LYS A 93 -9.05 -14.51 -3.05
CA LYS A 93 -9.53 -14.84 -1.68
C LYS A 93 -8.69 -15.91 -0.97
N SER A 94 -7.36 -15.78 -1.06
CA SER A 94 -6.42 -16.70 -0.41
C SER A 94 -6.67 -16.82 1.10
N LEU A 95 -6.65 -18.06 1.58
CA LEU A 95 -6.78 -18.35 3.01
C LEU A 95 -5.45 -18.10 3.73
N ILE A 96 -5.52 -17.35 4.83
CA ILE A 96 -4.40 -17.07 5.73
C ILE A 96 -4.63 -17.85 7.03
N ARG A 97 -3.54 -18.35 7.63
CA ARG A 97 -3.60 -19.11 8.87
C ARG A 97 -2.61 -18.56 9.91
N LEU A 98 -3.13 -17.94 10.97
CA LEU A 98 -2.35 -17.37 12.09
C LEU A 98 -2.91 -17.84 13.44
N THR A 99 -2.16 -17.70 14.52
CA THR A 99 -2.67 -17.94 15.88
C THR A 99 -3.62 -16.82 16.31
N GLU A 100 -4.46 -17.08 17.31
CA GLU A 100 -5.19 -16.01 17.99
C GLU A 100 -4.24 -14.96 18.60
N GLY A 101 -4.66 -13.70 18.64
CA GLY A 101 -3.92 -12.59 19.24
C GLY A 101 -4.13 -11.25 18.54
N ASN A 102 -3.48 -10.22 19.07
CA ASN A 102 -3.43 -8.90 18.45
C ASN A 102 -2.23 -8.78 17.52
N TYR A 103 -2.43 -8.11 16.39
CA TYR A 103 -1.42 -7.97 15.33
C TYR A 103 -1.31 -6.53 14.87
N ILE A 104 -0.06 -6.08 14.74
CA ILE A 104 0.31 -4.93 13.92
C ILE A 104 0.43 -5.43 12.48
N VAL A 105 -0.27 -4.76 11.56
CA VAL A 105 -0.31 -5.10 10.14
C VAL A 105 0.34 -3.99 9.36
N ASP A 106 1.43 -4.31 8.67
CA ASP A 106 2.13 -3.39 7.76
C ASP A 106 2.22 -3.98 6.36
N GLY A 107 2.06 -3.16 5.33
CA GLY A 107 2.22 -3.66 3.98
C GLY A 107 1.92 -2.64 2.90
N GLU A 108 1.92 -3.13 1.67
CA GLU A 108 1.57 -2.36 0.48
C GLU A 108 0.77 -3.20 -0.52
N SER A 109 0.03 -2.51 -1.37
CA SER A 109 -0.59 -3.09 -2.55
C SER A 109 -0.20 -2.28 -3.77
N VAL A 110 0.36 -2.97 -4.76
CA VAL A 110 0.92 -2.39 -5.98
C VAL A 110 0.76 -3.38 -7.13
N ASN A 111 0.54 -2.90 -8.35
CA ASN A 111 0.67 -3.76 -9.53
C ASN A 111 2.16 -3.98 -9.83
N LYS A 112 2.56 -5.21 -10.17
CA LYS A 112 3.98 -5.63 -10.30
C LYS A 112 4.84 -4.82 -11.27
N SER A 113 4.30 -3.86 -12.02
CA SER A 113 5.09 -2.97 -12.87
C SER A 113 5.74 -1.85 -12.05
N GLN A 114 6.78 -2.18 -11.29
CA GLN A 114 7.59 -1.22 -10.51
C GLN A 114 8.53 -0.36 -11.38
N LEU A 115 8.47 -0.47 -12.71
CA LEU A 115 9.37 0.24 -13.62
C LEU A 115 8.84 1.62 -14.07
N HIS A 116 7.60 1.97 -13.71
CA HIS A 116 7.01 3.24 -14.09
C HIS A 116 6.91 4.18 -12.88
N TYR A 117 7.22 5.45 -13.12
CA TYR A 117 7.04 6.54 -12.18
C TYR A 117 5.61 7.08 -12.22
N VAL A 118 4.91 6.83 -13.33
CA VAL A 118 3.47 7.08 -13.48
C VAL A 118 2.75 5.76 -13.70
N MET A 119 1.89 5.38 -12.75
CA MET A 119 1.17 4.10 -12.74
C MET A 119 -0.28 4.27 -13.20
N ASP A 120 -0.82 3.23 -13.81
CA ASP A 120 -2.22 3.14 -14.26
C ASP A 120 -3.20 2.74 -13.14
N SER A 121 -2.67 2.30 -12.00
CA SER A 121 -3.42 1.89 -10.82
C SER A 121 -2.90 2.54 -9.56
N LEU A 122 -3.76 2.65 -8.55
CA LEU A 122 -3.39 3.11 -7.22
C LEU A 122 -2.21 2.31 -6.62
N VAL A 123 -1.52 2.96 -5.70
CA VAL A 123 -0.62 2.32 -4.74
C VAL A 123 -1.19 2.54 -3.35
N LEU A 124 -1.38 1.45 -2.63
CA LEU A 124 -1.94 1.47 -1.28
C LEU A 124 -0.87 1.10 -0.26
N SER A 125 -0.95 1.69 0.92
CA SER A 125 -0.23 1.28 2.11
C SER A 125 -1.20 0.76 3.16
N PHE A 126 -0.71 -0.17 3.98
CA PHE A 126 -1.45 -0.72 5.11
C PHE A 126 -0.64 -0.46 6.37
N ASN A 127 -1.31 0.12 7.36
CA ASN A 127 -0.84 0.23 8.73
C ASN A 127 -2.08 0.19 9.62
N ASP A 128 -2.35 -0.97 10.22
CA ASP A 128 -3.55 -1.20 11.02
C ASP A 128 -3.24 -2.11 12.21
N ASN A 129 -4.09 -2.05 13.22
CA ASN A 129 -4.06 -2.96 14.36
C ASN A 129 -5.32 -3.81 14.32
N ILE A 130 -5.15 -5.13 14.32
CA ILE A 130 -6.25 -6.09 14.20
C ILE A 130 -6.21 -7.11 15.33
N GLU A 131 -7.38 -7.60 15.71
CA GLU A 131 -7.54 -8.74 16.61
C GLU A 131 -7.95 -9.97 15.80
N ILE A 132 -7.26 -11.09 16.00
CA ILE A 132 -7.61 -12.40 15.46
C ILE A 132 -8.09 -13.27 16.61
N ASN A 133 -9.33 -13.73 16.53
CA ASN A 133 -9.91 -14.67 17.49
C ASN A 133 -10.55 -15.85 16.76
N LYS A 134 -10.99 -16.86 17.51
CA LYS A 134 -11.62 -18.08 16.97
C LYS A 134 -12.81 -17.86 16.00
N SER A 135 -13.45 -16.70 16.03
CA SER A 135 -14.59 -16.35 15.15
C SER A 135 -14.20 -15.49 13.96
N THR A 136 -12.92 -15.15 13.80
CA THR A 136 -12.43 -14.37 12.66
C THR A 136 -12.49 -15.21 11.38
N GLU A 137 -13.39 -14.86 10.47
CA GLU A 137 -13.52 -15.48 9.14
C GLU A 137 -12.98 -14.58 8.01
N ASN A 138 -13.10 -13.26 8.19
CA ASN A 138 -12.61 -12.24 7.27
C ASN A 138 -12.04 -11.06 8.06
N ILE A 139 -10.95 -10.49 7.54
CA ILE A 139 -10.34 -9.27 8.07
C ILE A 139 -10.33 -8.22 6.99
N ASN A 140 -10.86 -7.05 7.30
CA ASN A 140 -10.82 -5.89 6.42
C ASN A 140 -9.77 -4.90 6.92
N ILE A 141 -8.66 -4.77 6.18
CA ILE A 141 -7.52 -3.95 6.55
C ILE A 141 -7.74 -2.52 6.03
N LYS A 142 -7.51 -1.51 6.86
CA LYS A 142 -7.58 -0.12 6.39
C LYS A 142 -6.46 0.19 5.40
N ALA A 143 -6.85 0.62 4.22
CA ALA A 143 -5.95 1.09 3.17
C ALA A 143 -5.76 2.60 3.26
N GLY A 144 -4.49 3.02 3.27
CA GLY A 144 -4.07 4.38 2.97
C GLY A 144 -3.58 4.51 1.53
N TYR A 145 -3.56 5.73 1.02
CA TYR A 145 -2.95 6.04 -0.27
C TYR A 145 -1.44 6.22 -0.12
N ASN A 146 -0.66 5.45 -0.89
CA ASN A 146 0.80 5.61 -1.01
C ASN A 146 1.19 6.20 -2.37
N CYS A 147 0.31 7.01 -2.93
CA CYS A 147 0.52 7.73 -4.18
C CYS A 147 -0.29 9.02 -4.18
N SER A 148 0.05 9.92 -5.09
CA SER A 148 -0.75 11.05 -5.53
C SER A 148 -1.40 10.74 -6.87
N LEU A 149 -2.51 11.40 -7.19
CA LEU A 149 -3.15 11.34 -8.50
C LEU A 149 -2.85 12.63 -9.28
N ILE A 150 -2.33 12.52 -10.49
CA ILE A 150 -2.28 13.64 -11.44
C ILE A 150 -3.37 13.44 -12.49
N PHE A 151 -4.10 14.51 -12.81
CA PHE A 151 -5.33 14.42 -13.59
C PHE A 151 -5.49 15.60 -14.55
N PHE A 152 -5.84 15.33 -15.81
CA PHE A 152 -5.96 16.33 -16.87
C PHE A 152 -7.28 16.15 -17.61
N ASN A 153 -7.96 17.26 -17.92
CA ASN A 153 -9.12 17.21 -18.80
C ASN A 153 -8.70 16.86 -20.23
N ALA A 154 -9.23 15.78 -20.81
CA ALA A 154 -8.84 15.31 -22.14
C ALA A 154 -9.49 16.08 -23.31
N LYS A 155 -10.39 17.04 -23.05
CA LYS A 155 -11.19 17.74 -24.08
C LYS A 155 -10.35 18.22 -25.27
N ASP A 156 -9.21 18.85 -25.02
CA ASP A 156 -8.32 19.43 -26.05
C ASP A 156 -6.92 18.77 -26.08
N ILE A 157 -6.73 17.67 -25.35
CA ILE A 157 -5.47 16.94 -25.23
C ILE A 157 -5.50 15.69 -26.11
N LYS A 158 -4.39 15.42 -26.79
CA LYS A 158 -4.16 14.22 -27.62
C LYS A 158 -3.41 13.13 -26.84
N LYS A 159 -2.41 13.50 -26.04
CA LYS A 159 -1.67 12.59 -25.16
C LYS A 159 -0.95 13.36 -24.05
N VAL A 160 -0.70 12.69 -22.94
CA VAL A 160 0.13 13.20 -21.84
C VAL A 160 1.19 12.15 -21.48
N ARG A 161 2.43 12.57 -21.29
CA ARG A 161 3.52 11.70 -20.83
C ARG A 161 4.36 12.39 -19.76
N TYR A 162 4.91 11.59 -18.86
CA TYR A 162 6.01 11.98 -17.99
C TYR A 162 7.33 11.54 -18.62
N TYR A 163 8.23 12.50 -18.82
CA TYR A 163 9.58 12.25 -19.31
C TYR A 163 10.59 12.69 -18.26
N ALA A 164 11.61 11.88 -18.02
CA ALA A 164 12.73 12.25 -17.20
C ALA A 164 13.99 11.51 -17.64
N GLN A 165 15.13 12.21 -17.69
CA GLN A 165 16.37 11.60 -18.17
C GLN A 165 17.58 12.07 -17.37
N ASN A 166 18.41 11.13 -16.95
CA ASN A 166 19.76 11.42 -16.48
C ASN A 166 20.76 10.54 -17.24
N ILE A 167 22.03 10.57 -16.82
CA ILE A 167 23.11 9.81 -17.48
C ILE A 167 22.96 8.27 -17.36
N TYR A 168 22.08 7.78 -16.49
CA TYR A 168 21.89 6.34 -16.21
C TYR A 168 20.53 5.82 -16.65
N THR A 169 19.52 6.68 -16.77
CA THR A 169 18.12 6.24 -16.90
C THR A 169 17.34 7.23 -17.75
N THR A 170 16.49 6.70 -18.61
CA THR A 170 15.47 7.45 -19.35
C THR A 170 14.10 6.87 -18.98
N ILE A 171 13.17 7.75 -18.65
CA ILE A 171 11.79 7.45 -18.28
C ILE A 171 10.91 8.14 -19.32
N ASP A 172 9.96 7.39 -19.89
CA ASP A 172 9.00 7.86 -20.88
C ASP A 172 7.66 7.15 -20.64
N ASP A 173 6.94 7.61 -19.61
CA ASP A 173 5.72 6.99 -19.12
C ASP A 173 4.51 7.76 -19.63
N TYR A 174 3.59 7.09 -20.30
CA TYR A 174 2.34 7.70 -20.76
C TYR A 174 1.27 7.61 -19.68
N LEU A 175 0.55 8.71 -19.48
CA LEU A 175 -0.66 8.70 -18.66
C LEU A 175 -1.77 7.94 -19.38
N GLN A 176 -2.56 7.21 -18.62
CA GLN A 176 -3.73 6.50 -19.14
C GLN A 176 -4.89 7.46 -19.36
N SER A 177 -5.86 7.05 -20.18
CA SER A 177 -7.08 7.83 -20.42
C SER A 177 -8.31 7.06 -19.99
N ILE A 178 -9.23 7.73 -19.29
CA ILE A 178 -10.52 7.16 -18.90
C ILE A 178 -11.55 8.29 -18.78
N ASP A 179 -12.77 8.07 -19.28
CA ASP A 179 -13.93 8.97 -19.14
C ASP A 179 -13.67 10.46 -19.40
N GLY A 180 -12.87 10.76 -20.42
CA GLY A 180 -12.56 12.14 -20.81
C GLY A 180 -11.45 12.79 -19.98
N TYR A 181 -10.64 12.00 -19.28
CA TYR A 181 -9.48 12.45 -18.53
C TYR A 181 -8.22 11.68 -18.92
N PHE A 182 -7.07 12.33 -18.80
CA PHE A 182 -5.77 11.64 -18.68
C PHE A 182 -5.36 11.60 -17.21
N TYR A 183 -4.83 10.46 -16.77
CA TYR A 183 -4.54 10.22 -15.37
C TYR A 183 -3.28 9.39 -15.15
N GLY A 184 -2.72 9.53 -13.95
CA GLY A 184 -1.65 8.68 -13.49
C GLY A 184 -1.46 8.77 -11.98
N PHE A 185 -1.06 7.66 -11.37
CA PHE A 185 -0.71 7.58 -9.96
C PHE A 185 0.80 7.66 -9.78
N VAL A 186 1.25 8.46 -8.82
CA VAL A 186 2.65 8.80 -8.65
C VAL A 186 3.03 8.67 -7.19
N THR A 187 3.98 7.78 -6.87
CA THR A 187 4.57 7.68 -5.52
C THR A 187 5.65 8.73 -5.30
N LYS A 188 6.42 9.01 -6.34
CA LYS A 188 7.49 10.02 -6.36
C LYS A 188 7.89 10.31 -7.80
N LEU A 189 8.09 11.58 -8.14
CA LEU A 189 8.76 11.95 -9.39
C LEU A 189 10.25 12.20 -9.14
N PRO A 190 11.14 11.68 -9.99
CA PRO A 190 12.54 12.08 -9.99
C PRO A 190 12.70 13.58 -10.18
N SER A 191 13.48 14.20 -9.28
CA SER A 191 13.82 15.63 -9.36
C SER A 191 15.01 15.87 -10.30
N TYR A 192 14.97 15.32 -11.51
CA TYR A 192 15.99 15.62 -12.52
C TYR A 192 15.67 16.98 -13.16
N GLU A 193 16.68 17.75 -13.53
CA GLU A 193 16.47 19.05 -14.22
C GLU A 193 15.71 18.90 -15.54
N THR A 194 15.87 17.75 -16.19
CA THR A 194 15.22 17.37 -17.45
C THR A 194 13.84 16.74 -17.28
N SER A 195 13.32 16.66 -16.04
CA SER A 195 12.04 16.01 -15.78
C SER A 195 10.87 16.95 -16.08
N TYR A 196 9.89 16.46 -16.85
CA TYR A 196 8.69 17.21 -17.19
C TYR A 196 7.49 16.29 -17.50
N ILE A 197 6.30 16.84 -17.33
CA ILE A 197 5.07 16.33 -17.95
C ILE A 197 4.89 17.06 -19.27
N GLU A 198 4.83 16.30 -20.37
CA GLU A 198 4.54 16.80 -21.71
C GLU A 198 3.07 16.56 -22.06
N ILE A 199 2.40 17.64 -22.47
CA ILE A 199 1.01 17.62 -22.93
C ILE A 199 1.03 17.96 -24.41
N THR A 200 0.63 17.01 -25.25
CA THR A 200 0.40 17.27 -26.68
C THR A 200 -1.09 17.56 -26.89
N ARG A 201 -1.43 18.74 -27.39
CA ARG A 201 -2.81 19.12 -27.73
C ARG A 201 -3.25 18.53 -29.06
N LYS A 202 -4.56 18.54 -29.31
CA LYS A 202 -5.14 18.09 -30.59
C LYS A 202 -4.70 18.90 -31.81
N ASN A 203 -4.30 20.15 -31.61
CA ASN A 203 -3.68 21.01 -32.63
C ASN A 203 -2.15 20.86 -32.71
N ASP A 204 -1.60 19.77 -32.13
CA ASP A 204 -0.18 19.44 -32.05
C ASP A 204 0.70 20.47 -31.31
N LYS A 205 0.11 21.47 -30.64
CA LYS A 205 0.83 22.33 -29.69
C LYS A 205 1.30 21.49 -28.50
N VAL A 206 2.56 21.65 -28.11
CA VAL A 206 3.16 20.99 -26.95
C VAL A 206 3.30 21.98 -25.80
N ILE A 207 2.95 21.53 -24.60
CA ILE A 207 3.19 22.22 -23.33
C ILE A 207 4.05 21.32 -22.46
N LEU A 208 5.09 21.89 -21.87
CA LEU A 208 5.97 21.21 -20.94
C LEU A 208 5.78 21.79 -19.55
N ILE A 209 5.60 20.91 -18.57
CA ILE A 209 5.48 21.23 -17.16
C ILE A 209 6.68 20.61 -16.47
N HIS A 210 7.69 21.41 -16.13
CA HIS A 210 8.87 20.92 -15.43
C HIS A 210 8.50 20.45 -14.02
N THR A 211 8.96 19.25 -13.66
CA THR A 211 8.55 18.58 -12.42
C THR A 211 9.56 18.70 -11.28
N ALA A 212 10.73 19.28 -11.55
CA ALA A 212 11.74 19.54 -10.53
C ALA A 212 11.14 20.43 -9.42
N GLY A 213 11.08 19.92 -8.19
CA GLY A 213 10.55 20.64 -7.04
C GLY A 213 9.03 20.55 -6.84
N LEU A 214 8.29 19.78 -7.66
CA LEU A 214 6.89 19.49 -7.37
C LEU A 214 6.78 18.55 -6.15
N GLY A 215 6.29 19.09 -5.04
CA GLY A 215 5.99 18.32 -3.83
C GLY A 215 4.63 17.63 -3.94
N LEU A 216 4.52 16.56 -4.74
CA LEU A 216 3.30 15.76 -4.80
C LEU A 216 3.16 14.93 -3.53
N GLU A 217 2.08 15.13 -2.80
CA GLU A 217 1.81 14.48 -1.52
C GLU A 217 0.93 13.24 -1.70
N ASN A 218 1.29 12.16 -1.00
CA ASN A 218 0.48 10.94 -0.97
C ASN A 218 -0.92 11.23 -0.41
N GLY A 219 -1.94 10.66 -1.04
CA GLY A 219 -3.34 10.90 -0.68
C GLY A 219 -3.90 12.24 -1.15
N LYS A 220 -3.21 12.93 -2.06
CA LYS A 220 -3.72 14.14 -2.74
C LYS A 220 -3.90 13.88 -4.23
N TYR A 221 -4.76 14.67 -4.87
CA TYR A 221 -4.83 14.74 -6.33
C TYR A 221 -4.57 16.15 -6.83
N TYR A 222 -4.10 16.25 -8.07
CA TYR A 222 -3.68 17.48 -8.73
C TYR A 222 -4.34 17.55 -10.10
N PHE A 223 -5.26 18.50 -10.26
CA PHE A 223 -6.02 18.68 -11.50
C PHE A 223 -5.47 19.83 -12.33
N PHE A 224 -5.24 19.56 -13.62
CA PHE A 224 -4.73 20.53 -14.57
C PHE A 224 -5.86 21.02 -15.48
N ASN A 225 -6.24 22.28 -15.30
CA ASN A 225 -7.14 23.00 -16.18
C ASN A 225 -6.33 24.00 -17.01
N ASP A 226 -6.40 23.89 -18.33
CA ASP A 226 -5.54 24.65 -19.23
C ASP A 226 -6.08 26.05 -19.57
N MET A 227 -7.25 26.42 -19.02
CA MET A 227 -7.83 27.76 -19.16
C MET A 227 -7.08 28.83 -18.35
N THR A 228 -6.35 28.46 -17.29
CA THR A 228 -5.60 29.38 -16.42
C THR A 228 -4.09 29.37 -16.69
N GLY A 229 -3.59 28.43 -17.51
CA GLY A 229 -2.18 28.40 -17.92
C GLY A 229 -1.19 28.10 -16.80
N GLY A 230 -1.67 27.65 -15.64
CA GLY A 230 -0.85 27.32 -14.47
C GLY A 230 -1.33 26.04 -13.79
N PHE A 231 -0.54 25.58 -12.83
CA PHE A 231 -1.07 24.70 -11.80
C PHE A 231 -2.02 25.55 -10.95
N ASP A 232 -3.33 25.30 -10.99
CA ASP A 232 -4.21 25.79 -9.92
C ASP A 232 -3.98 24.91 -8.68
N LEU A 233 -2.79 25.02 -8.09
CA LEU A 233 -2.56 24.63 -6.70
C LEU A 233 -3.22 25.71 -5.85
N GLU A 234 -4.55 25.63 -5.67
CA GLU A 234 -5.21 26.50 -4.71
C GLU A 234 -4.53 26.33 -3.33
N PRO A 235 -4.07 27.41 -2.70
CA PRO A 235 -3.19 27.35 -1.54
C PRO A 235 -3.85 26.65 -0.35
N MET A 236 -3.01 26.03 0.49
CA MET A 236 -3.41 25.41 1.75
C MET A 236 -4.10 26.43 2.66
N THR A 237 -5.23 26.06 3.23
CA THR A 237 -5.88 26.75 4.35
C THR A 237 -5.80 25.83 5.55
N PRO A 238 -5.26 26.28 6.69
CA PRO A 238 -5.26 25.50 7.92
C PRO A 238 -6.71 25.16 8.30
N GLY A 239 -7.02 23.86 8.39
CA GLY A 239 -8.31 23.40 8.90
C GLY A 239 -8.30 23.47 10.43
N ASN A 240 -9.27 24.19 10.99
CA ASN A 240 -9.73 24.02 12.38
C ASN A 240 -10.65 22.81 12.47
#